data_AF-A0A2V6PIL8-F1
#
_entry.id   AF-A0A2V6PIL8-F1
#
_cell.length_a   1.000
_cell.length_b   1.000
_cell.length_c   1.000
_cell.angle_alpha   90.00
_cell.angle_beta   90.00
_cell.angle_gamma   90.00
#
_symmetry.space_group_name_H-M   'P 1'
#
loop_
_entity.id
_entity.type
_entity.pdbx_description
1 polymer ?
#
loop_
_entity_poly.entity_id
_entity_poly.type
_entity_poly.pdbx_seq_one_letter_code
_entity_poly.pdbx_strand_id
1 'polypeptide(L)'
;MSLVLLTGLIALHNSTKSNESELARLRQENQQLTGLRAESEELKKIQVQVEEVTRLRKENEELHRLRNEVRQLREEKQKSAKTGQSAPSPAPATTEASPQQMQQQLHQLLVENERLRAEHQQLQQAQANAQANACINNLRIIEACKDQWALENKKPAGAPVNVQDIQPYSRNNTLPVCPLGGVYTLNAVGTAPTCNVSGHVLPQQ
;
A
#
# COMPACT_ATOMS: atom_id res chain seq x y z
N MET A 1 64.85 -31.68 19.28
CA MET A 1 63.39 -31.44 19.41
C MET A 1 63.01 -29.96 19.34
N SER A 2 63.77 -29.02 19.91
CA SER A 2 63.38 -27.60 19.98
C SER A 2 63.23 -26.88 18.63
N LEU A 3 64.01 -27.25 17.60
CA LEU A 3 63.96 -26.63 16.27
C LEU A 3 62.65 -26.95 15.51
N VAL A 4 62.13 -28.17 15.66
CA VAL A 4 60.87 -28.62 15.03
C VAL A 4 59.65 -27.96 15.70
N LEU A 5 59.72 -27.74 17.01
CA LEU A 5 58.69 -27.00 17.74
C LEU A 5 58.66 -25.52 17.31
N LEU A 6 59.83 -24.93 17.09
CA LEU A 6 59.93 -23.54 16.64
C LEU A 6 59.34 -23.35 15.24
N THR A 7 59.64 -24.24 14.30
CA THR A 7 59.09 -24.18 12.94
C THR A 7 57.58 -24.42 12.92
N GLY A 8 57.08 -25.35 13.75
CA GLY A 8 55.64 -25.58 13.93
C GLY A 8 54.89 -24.34 14.45
N LEU A 9 55.44 -23.64 15.44
CA LEU A 9 54.86 -22.42 15.98
C LEU A 9 54.83 -21.27 14.96
N ILE A 10 55.89 -21.12 14.16
CA ILE A 10 55.94 -20.11 13.09
C ILE A 10 54.88 -20.39 12.02
N ALA A 11 54.73 -21.65 11.60
CA ALA A 11 53.73 -22.05 10.61
C ALA A 11 52.28 -21.84 11.12
N LEU A 12 52.02 -22.16 12.39
CA LEU A 12 50.74 -21.90 13.06
C LEU A 12 50.43 -20.40 13.11
N HIS A 13 51.40 -19.57 13.51
CA HIS A 13 51.22 -18.13 13.58
C HIS A 13 50.92 -17.49 12.21
N ASN A 14 51.60 -17.95 11.17
CA ASN A 14 51.36 -17.50 9.80
C ASN A 14 49.97 -17.93 9.31
N SER A 15 49.56 -19.16 9.62
CA SER A 15 48.24 -19.67 9.26
C SER A 15 47.12 -18.94 10.01
N THR A 16 47.30 -18.64 11.31
CA THR A 16 46.34 -17.85 12.07
C THR A 16 46.21 -16.42 11.55
N LYS A 17 47.31 -15.78 11.16
CA LYS A 17 47.27 -14.44 10.54
C LYS A 17 46.58 -14.46 9.17
N SER A 18 46.84 -15.49 8.37
CA SER A 18 46.15 -15.70 7.09
C SER A 18 44.64 -15.81 7.32
N ASN A 19 44.22 -16.66 8.26
CA ASN A 19 42.81 -16.86 8.59
C ASN A 19 42.14 -15.58 9.14
N GLU A 20 42.83 -14.80 9.98
CA GLU A 20 42.34 -13.52 10.47
C GLU A 20 42.11 -12.51 9.33
N SER A 21 43.02 -12.47 8.36
CA SER A 21 42.89 -11.61 7.18
C SER A 21 41.72 -12.01 6.29
N GLU A 22 41.49 -13.32 6.08
CA GLU A 22 40.36 -13.84 5.33
C GLU A 22 39.03 -13.57 6.04
N LEU A 23 38.99 -13.74 7.36
CA LEU A 23 37.81 -13.44 8.17
C LEU A 23 37.47 -11.95 8.13
N ALA A 24 38.47 -11.07 8.19
CA ALA A 24 38.28 -9.63 8.04
C ALA A 24 37.71 -9.28 6.67
N ARG A 25 38.26 -9.88 5.60
CA ARG A 25 37.78 -9.70 4.22
C ARG A 25 36.34 -10.21 4.04
N LEU A 26 36.02 -11.40 4.53
CA LEU A 26 34.68 -11.98 4.45
C LEU A 26 33.63 -11.18 5.23
N ARG A 27 34.03 -10.58 6.36
CA ARG A 27 33.17 -9.65 7.11
C ARG A 27 32.91 -8.38 6.32
N GLN A 28 33.94 -7.81 5.70
CA GLN A 28 33.80 -6.63 4.86
C GLN A 28 32.90 -6.89 3.65
N GLU A 29 33.05 -8.03 2.99
CA GLU A 29 32.21 -8.45 1.86
C GLU A 29 30.75 -8.67 2.29
N ASN A 30 30.51 -9.30 3.45
CA ASN A 30 29.16 -9.42 4.00
C ASN A 30 28.54 -8.06 4.32
N GLN A 31 29.32 -7.14 4.90
CA GLN A 31 28.84 -5.78 5.17
C GLN A 31 28.47 -5.06 3.87
N GLN A 32 29.29 -5.18 2.82
CA GLN A 32 28.98 -4.63 1.50
C GLN A 32 27.71 -5.23 0.92
N LEU A 33 27.54 -6.56 0.99
CA LEU A 33 26.32 -7.24 0.54
C LEU A 33 25.07 -6.78 1.31
N THR A 34 25.17 -6.57 2.62
CA THR A 34 24.06 -6.03 3.41
C THR A 34 23.73 -4.59 3.02
N GLY A 35 24.74 -3.76 2.72
CA GLY A 35 24.56 -2.39 2.24
C GLY A 35 23.84 -2.36 0.89
N LEU A 36 24.30 -3.17 -0.07
CA LEU A 36 23.68 -3.29 -1.39
C LEU A 36 22.23 -3.78 -1.33
N ARG A 37 21.91 -4.70 -0.41
CA ARG A 37 20.52 -5.13 -0.18
C ARG A 37 19.65 -4.01 0.38
N ALA A 38 20.18 -3.19 1.30
CA ALA A 38 19.45 -2.04 1.83
C ALA A 38 19.19 -0.99 0.75
N GLU A 39 20.20 -0.69 -0.08
CA GLU A 39 20.08 0.21 -1.22
C GLU A 39 19.06 -0.29 -2.25
N SER A 40 19.03 -1.60 -2.53
CA SER A 40 18.03 -2.20 -3.41
C SER A 40 16.60 -2.05 -2.85
N GLU A 41 16.40 -2.23 -1.54
CA GLU A 41 15.10 -1.99 -0.90
C GLU A 41 14.68 -0.51 -0.95
N GLU A 42 15.63 0.41 -0.80
CA GLU A 42 15.38 1.84 -0.93
C GLU A 42 14.98 2.23 -2.35
N LEU A 43 15.66 1.68 -3.36
CA LEU A 43 15.28 1.86 -4.77
C LEU A 43 13.87 1.33 -5.07
N LYS A 44 13.46 0.19 -4.50
CA LYS A 44 12.09 -0.32 -4.66
C LYS A 44 11.05 0.63 -4.06
N LYS A 45 11.33 1.24 -2.89
CA LYS A 45 10.42 2.25 -2.31
C LYS A 45 10.28 3.46 -3.21
N ILE A 46 11.39 3.94 -3.78
CA ILE A 46 11.39 5.05 -4.73
C ILE A 46 10.57 4.66 -5.98
N GLN A 47 10.73 3.44 -6.50
CA GLN A 47 9.98 2.97 -7.65
C GLN A 47 8.47 2.98 -7.39
N VAL A 48 8.01 2.50 -6.24
CA VAL A 48 6.58 2.54 -5.86
C VAL A 48 6.08 3.99 -5.77
N GLN A 49 6.86 4.90 -5.18
CA GLN A 49 6.51 6.32 -5.13
C GLN A 49 6.41 6.96 -6.52
N VAL A 50 7.31 6.60 -7.44
CA VAL A 50 7.28 7.09 -8.83
C VAL A 50 6.06 6.58 -9.57
N GLU A 51 5.70 5.31 -9.40
CA GLU A 51 4.47 4.74 -9.98
C GLU A 51 3.22 5.46 -9.47
N GLU A 52 3.17 5.77 -8.17
CA GLU A 52 2.07 6.54 -7.58
C GLU A 52 2.00 7.98 -8.10
N VAL A 53 3.13 8.68 -8.20
CA VAL A 53 3.17 10.03 -8.80
C VAL A 53 2.73 10.00 -10.27
N THR A 54 3.09 8.95 -11.00
CA THR A 54 2.69 8.78 -12.40
C THR A 54 1.18 8.56 -12.52
N ARG A 55 0.60 7.74 -11.63
CA ARG A 55 -0.85 7.55 -11.53
C ARG A 55 -1.57 8.87 -11.22
N LEU A 56 -1.11 9.60 -10.22
CA LEU A 56 -1.70 10.90 -9.81
C LEU A 56 -1.60 11.97 -10.90
N ARG A 57 -0.52 11.97 -11.70
CA ARG A 57 -0.39 12.86 -12.87
C ARG A 57 -1.45 12.55 -13.93
N LYS A 58 -1.67 11.26 -14.21
CA LYS A 58 -2.70 10.81 -15.16
C LYS A 58 -4.11 11.16 -14.68
N GLU A 59 -4.41 10.94 -13.40
CA GLU A 59 -5.69 11.34 -12.80
C GLU A 59 -5.91 12.86 -12.87
N ASN A 60 -4.87 13.67 -12.64
CA ASN A 60 -4.97 15.13 -12.81
C ASN A 60 -5.21 15.54 -14.27
N GLU A 61 -4.55 14.90 -15.23
CA GLU A 61 -4.74 15.18 -16.65
C GLU A 61 -6.19 14.89 -17.08
N GLU A 62 -6.74 13.76 -16.65
CA GLU A 62 -8.16 13.43 -16.89
C GLU A 62 -9.09 14.45 -16.22
N LEU A 63 -8.79 14.90 -15.01
CA LEU A 63 -9.58 15.93 -14.32
C LEU A 63 -9.56 17.28 -15.08
N HIS A 64 -8.41 17.67 -15.64
CA HIS A 64 -8.31 18.85 -16.50
C HIS A 64 -9.11 18.69 -17.79
N ARG A 65 -9.05 17.53 -18.43
CA ARG A 65 -9.84 17.22 -19.63
C ARG A 65 -11.35 17.29 -19.32
N LEU A 66 -11.81 16.66 -18.25
CA LEU A 66 -13.20 16.68 -17.83
C LEU A 66 -13.68 18.10 -17.50
N ARG A 67 -12.86 18.94 -16.85
CA ARG A 67 -13.20 20.36 -16.63
C ARG A 67 -13.39 21.11 -17.94
N ASN A 68 -12.53 20.85 -18.93
CA ASN A 68 -12.64 21.49 -20.25
C ASN A 68 -13.90 21.05 -20.99
N GLU A 69 -14.22 19.75 -20.99
CA GLU A 69 -15.48 19.24 -21.56
C GLU A 69 -16.70 19.82 -20.85
N VAL A 70 -16.74 19.85 -19.52
CA VAL A 70 -17.85 20.46 -18.76
C VAL A 70 -18.01 21.93 -19.10
N ARG A 71 -16.91 22.67 -19.29
CA ARG A 71 -16.96 24.07 -19.71
C ARG A 71 -17.55 24.20 -21.13
N GLN A 72 -17.08 23.41 -22.08
CA GLN A 72 -17.58 23.43 -23.46
C GLN A 72 -19.08 23.10 -23.52
N LEU A 73 -19.50 22.04 -22.84
CA LEU A 73 -20.91 21.62 -22.78
C LEU A 73 -21.80 22.70 -22.15
N ARG A 74 -21.31 23.45 -21.15
CA ARG A 74 -22.03 24.60 -20.59
C ARG A 74 -22.15 25.75 -21.58
N GLU A 75 -21.08 26.10 -22.27
CA GLU A 75 -21.08 27.16 -23.29
C GLU A 75 -22.02 26.80 -24.46
N GLU A 76 -22.02 25.55 -24.90
CA GLU A 76 -22.88 25.04 -25.96
C GLU A 76 -24.36 25.05 -25.55
N LYS A 77 -24.68 24.60 -24.32
CA LYS A 77 -26.02 24.68 -23.74
C LYS A 77 -26.51 26.14 -23.60
N GLN A 78 -25.61 27.07 -23.29
CA GLN A 78 -25.95 28.48 -23.14
C GLN A 78 -26.15 29.18 -24.50
N LYS A 79 -25.39 28.80 -25.53
CA LYS A 79 -25.57 29.26 -26.91
C LYS A 79 -26.89 28.77 -27.50
N SER A 80 -27.20 27.48 -27.34
CA SER A 80 -28.47 26.90 -27.80
C SER A 80 -29.68 27.51 -27.10
N ALA A 81 -29.58 27.85 -25.80
CA ALA A 81 -30.63 28.60 -25.09
C ALA A 81 -30.83 30.04 -25.60
N LYS A 82 -29.77 30.73 -26.04
CA LYS A 82 -29.85 32.09 -26.61
C LYS A 82 -30.44 32.12 -28.01
N THR A 83 -30.14 31.12 -28.85
CA THR A 83 -30.70 31.02 -30.20
C THR A 83 -32.20 30.72 -30.21
N GLY A 84 -32.74 30.14 -29.14
CA GLY A 84 -34.18 29.82 -28.99
C GLY A 84 -35.08 30.96 -28.49
N GLN A 85 -34.55 32.13 -28.09
CA GLN A 85 -35.35 33.20 -27.45
C GLN A 85 -35.60 34.45 -28.30
N SER A 86 -35.31 34.43 -29.60
CA SER A 86 -35.55 35.58 -30.49
C SER A 86 -36.19 35.21 -31.82
N ALA A 87 -37.52 35.01 -31.85
CA ALA A 87 -38.43 35.30 -32.98
C ALA A 87 -39.91 34.93 -32.69
N PRO A 88 -40.91 35.76 -33.05
CA PRO A 88 -42.29 35.34 -33.24
C PRO A 88 -42.51 34.68 -34.62
N SER A 89 -43.31 33.60 -34.68
CA SER A 89 -43.70 32.75 -35.85
C SER A 89 -44.35 33.50 -37.05
N PRO A 90 -44.44 32.97 -38.32
CA PRO A 90 -44.81 31.58 -38.71
C PRO A 90 -44.15 30.89 -39.97
N ALA A 91 -43.95 29.54 -39.88
CA ALA A 91 -43.84 28.38 -40.85
C ALA A 91 -43.24 28.48 -42.30
N PRO A 92 -42.80 27.38 -43.01
CA PRO A 92 -42.63 25.94 -42.67
C PRO A 92 -41.21 25.32 -42.94
N ALA A 93 -41.02 24.04 -42.56
CA ALA A 93 -39.80 23.19 -42.48
C ALA A 93 -38.98 23.01 -43.79
N THR A 94 -37.71 22.59 -43.84
CA THR A 94 -36.96 21.51 -43.16
C THR A 94 -35.45 21.83 -43.19
N THR A 95 -34.69 21.73 -42.11
CA THR A 95 -33.83 20.56 -41.76
C THR A 95 -33.40 20.76 -40.30
N GLU A 96 -34.29 20.42 -39.38
CA GLU A 96 -34.06 20.55 -37.94
C GLU A 96 -33.36 19.28 -37.44
N ALA A 97 -32.11 19.40 -36.98
CA ALA A 97 -31.56 18.42 -36.05
C ALA A 97 -32.54 18.34 -34.87
N SER A 98 -33.17 17.18 -34.71
CA SER A 98 -34.42 17.06 -33.97
C SER A 98 -34.20 17.47 -32.52
N PRO A 99 -34.91 18.48 -31.97
CA PRO A 99 -34.78 18.86 -30.55
C PRO A 99 -35.00 17.66 -29.60
N GLN A 100 -35.73 16.65 -30.06
CA GLN A 100 -35.90 15.36 -29.39
C GLN A 100 -34.60 14.56 -29.23
N GLN A 101 -33.73 14.50 -30.25
CA GLN A 101 -32.46 13.76 -30.17
C GLN A 101 -31.51 14.37 -29.14
N MET A 102 -31.44 15.71 -29.07
CA MET A 102 -30.60 16.40 -28.10
C MET A 102 -31.11 16.25 -26.66
N GLN A 103 -32.44 16.24 -26.47
CA GLN A 103 -33.04 15.97 -25.17
C GLN A 103 -32.78 14.54 -24.70
N GLN A 104 -32.78 13.57 -25.62
CA GLN A 104 -32.41 12.18 -25.36
C GLN A 104 -30.93 12.03 -24.99
N GLN A 105 -30.03 12.69 -25.71
CA GLN A 105 -28.60 12.66 -25.43
C GLN A 105 -28.30 13.20 -24.02
N LEU A 106 -28.95 14.30 -23.65
CA LEU A 106 -28.76 14.92 -22.33
C LEU A 106 -29.27 14.00 -21.21
N HIS A 107 -30.39 13.30 -21.43
CA HIS A 107 -30.89 12.30 -20.50
C HIS A 107 -29.92 11.12 -20.33
N GLN A 108 -29.34 10.60 -21.42
CA GLN A 108 -28.36 9.52 -21.35
C GLN A 108 -27.12 9.92 -20.53
N LEU A 109 -26.59 11.11 -20.75
CA LEU A 109 -25.41 11.60 -20.02
C LEU A 109 -25.69 11.77 -18.52
N LEU A 110 -26.91 12.14 -18.13
CA LEU A 110 -27.28 12.22 -16.71
C LEU A 110 -27.29 10.84 -16.06
N VAL A 111 -27.90 9.86 -16.72
CA VAL A 111 -27.93 8.46 -16.26
C VAL A 111 -26.52 7.89 -16.15
N GLU A 112 -25.67 8.17 -17.14
CA GLU A 112 -24.26 7.75 -17.12
C GLU A 112 -23.49 8.40 -15.97
N ASN A 113 -23.69 9.70 -15.71
CA ASN A 113 -23.06 10.38 -14.58
C ASN A 113 -23.46 9.77 -13.24
N GLU A 114 -24.74 9.43 -13.08
CA GLU A 114 -25.23 8.75 -11.88
C GLU A 114 -24.61 7.37 -11.71
N ARG A 115 -24.51 6.59 -12.80
CA ARG A 115 -23.87 5.28 -12.79
C ARG A 115 -22.39 5.37 -12.40
N LEU A 116 -21.63 6.30 -12.99
CA LEU A 116 -20.22 6.49 -12.67
C LEU A 116 -20.00 6.88 -11.21
N ARG A 117 -20.90 7.71 -10.63
CA ARG A 117 -20.86 8.05 -9.20
C ARG A 117 -21.11 6.82 -8.32
N ALA A 118 -22.08 5.99 -8.67
CA ALA A 118 -22.38 4.77 -7.94
C ALA A 118 -21.22 3.76 -8.02
N GLU A 119 -20.61 3.59 -9.19
CA GLU A 119 -19.44 2.73 -9.39
C GLU A 119 -18.24 3.22 -8.57
N HIS A 120 -17.97 4.53 -8.58
CA HIS A 120 -16.91 5.11 -7.78
C HIS A 120 -17.13 4.89 -6.28
N GLN A 121 -18.37 5.06 -5.80
CA GLN A 121 -18.73 4.78 -4.41
C GLN A 121 -18.51 3.30 -4.05
N GLN A 122 -18.89 2.39 -4.96
CA GLN A 122 -18.69 0.95 -4.76
C GLN A 122 -17.20 0.59 -4.68
N LEU A 123 -16.36 1.17 -5.54
CA LEU A 123 -14.91 0.96 -5.52
C LEU A 123 -14.28 1.47 -4.21
N GLN A 124 -14.69 2.64 -3.73
CA GLN A 124 -14.22 3.17 -2.45
C GLN A 124 -14.59 2.24 -1.29
N GLN A 125 -15.82 1.72 -1.26
CA GLN A 125 -16.24 0.78 -0.23
C GLN A 125 -15.47 -0.54 -0.30
N ALA A 126 -15.23 -1.06 -1.51
CA ALA A 126 -14.43 -2.26 -1.70
C ALA A 126 -12.97 -2.09 -1.20
N GLN A 127 -12.36 -0.93 -1.47
CA GLN A 127 -11.02 -0.59 -0.98
C GLN A 127 -10.98 -0.51 0.55
N ALA A 128 -11.95 0.17 1.17
CA ALA A 128 -12.06 0.25 2.64
C ALA A 128 -12.19 -1.14 3.28
N ASN A 129 -13.04 -2.00 2.70
CA ASN A 129 -13.20 -3.38 3.16
C ASN A 129 -11.92 -4.20 3.00
N ALA A 130 -11.20 -4.05 1.89
CA ALA A 130 -9.94 -4.74 1.66
C ALA A 130 -8.86 -4.34 2.69
N GLN A 131 -8.77 -3.05 3.02
CA GLN A 131 -7.86 -2.54 4.04
C GLN A 131 -8.21 -3.06 5.44
N ALA A 132 -9.50 -3.10 5.78
CA ALA A 132 -9.97 -3.68 7.03
C ALA A 132 -9.63 -5.17 7.14
N ASN A 133 -9.89 -5.94 6.07
CA ASN A 133 -9.54 -7.37 6.01
C ASN A 133 -8.03 -7.62 6.13
N ALA A 134 -7.20 -6.78 5.50
CA ALA A 134 -5.75 -6.84 5.65
C ALA A 134 -5.32 -6.57 7.10
N CYS A 135 -5.94 -5.59 7.77
CA CYS A 135 -5.67 -5.33 9.19
C CYS A 135 -6.06 -6.52 10.08
N ILE A 136 -7.23 -7.12 9.86
CA ILE A 136 -7.69 -8.31 10.60
C ILE A 136 -6.71 -9.47 10.39
N ASN A 137 -6.23 -9.70 9.17
CA ASN A 137 -5.21 -10.72 8.91
C ASN A 137 -3.88 -10.42 9.62
N ASN A 138 -3.47 -9.16 9.67
CA ASN A 138 -2.29 -8.76 10.43
C ASN A 138 -2.46 -9.04 11.94
N LEU A 139 -3.65 -8.81 12.51
CA LEU A 139 -3.96 -9.17 13.89
C LEU A 139 -3.83 -10.68 14.13
N ARG A 140 -4.30 -11.53 13.20
CA ARG A 140 -4.12 -12.99 13.27
C ARG A 140 -2.65 -13.41 13.25
N ILE A 141 -1.85 -12.75 12.40
CA ILE A 141 -0.41 -13.02 12.32
C ILE A 141 0.26 -12.64 13.65
N ILE A 142 -0.09 -11.49 14.22
CA ILE A 142 0.44 -11.05 15.52
C ILE A 142 0.06 -12.04 16.61
N GLU A 143 -1.19 -12.48 16.66
CA GLU A 143 -1.67 -13.48 17.62
C GLU A 143 -0.89 -14.79 17.50
N ALA A 144 -0.71 -15.32 16.28
CA ALA A 144 0.09 -16.52 16.05
C ALA A 144 1.56 -16.35 16.51
N CYS A 145 2.17 -15.18 16.29
CA CYS A 145 3.52 -14.90 16.76
C CYS A 145 3.59 -14.89 18.30
N LYS A 146 2.58 -14.32 18.97
CA LYS A 146 2.49 -14.33 20.43
C LYS A 146 2.37 -15.74 20.99
N ASP A 147 1.50 -16.56 20.40
CA ASP A 147 1.26 -17.93 20.84
C ASP A 147 2.52 -18.78 20.65
N GLN A 148 3.21 -18.62 19.52
CA GLN A 148 4.46 -19.31 19.27
C GLN A 148 5.56 -18.93 20.28
N TRP A 149 5.74 -17.63 20.53
CA TRP A 149 6.68 -17.15 21.55
C TRP A 149 6.34 -17.71 22.93
N ALA A 150 5.06 -17.69 23.30
CA ALA A 150 4.60 -18.19 24.59
C ALA A 150 4.86 -19.70 24.75
N LEU A 151 4.61 -20.47 23.70
CA LEU A 151 4.85 -21.92 23.68
C LEU A 151 6.32 -22.26 23.85
N GLU A 152 7.20 -21.63 23.07
CA GLU A 152 8.65 -21.90 23.12
C GLU A 152 9.28 -21.45 24.46
N ASN A 153 8.83 -20.33 25.01
CA ASN A 153 9.37 -19.76 26.24
C ASN A 153 8.59 -20.18 27.49
N LYS A 154 7.65 -21.12 27.36
CA LYS A 154 6.81 -21.66 28.44
C LYS A 154 6.12 -20.56 29.25
N LYS A 155 5.61 -19.54 28.56
CA LYS A 155 4.93 -18.40 29.20
C LYS A 155 3.47 -18.77 29.50
N PRO A 156 2.98 -18.45 30.71
CA PRO A 156 1.57 -18.64 31.03
C PRO A 156 0.70 -17.60 30.35
N ALA A 157 -0.61 -17.87 30.29
CA ALA A 157 -1.60 -16.84 29.97
C ALA A 157 -1.48 -15.66 30.95
N GLY A 158 -1.65 -14.44 30.44
CA GLY A 158 -1.45 -13.20 31.21
C GLY A 158 -0.01 -12.68 31.25
N ALA A 159 0.97 -13.42 30.70
CA ALA A 159 2.33 -12.92 30.59
C ALA A 159 2.40 -11.67 29.67
N PRO A 160 3.13 -10.61 30.07
CA PRO A 160 3.31 -9.43 29.23
C PRO A 160 4.13 -9.79 27.98
N VAL A 161 3.74 -9.24 26.83
CA VAL A 161 4.40 -9.47 25.54
C VAL A 161 4.96 -8.17 25.01
N ASN A 162 6.25 -8.16 24.64
CA ASN A 162 6.87 -7.03 23.97
C ASN A 162 7.06 -7.30 22.47
N VAL A 163 7.23 -6.23 21.69
CA VAL A 163 7.49 -6.34 20.25
C VAL A 163 8.74 -7.19 19.97
N GLN A 164 9.83 -6.98 20.73
CA GLN A 164 11.10 -7.70 20.55
C GLN A 164 10.98 -9.21 20.79
N ASP A 165 10.02 -9.62 21.62
CA ASP A 165 9.79 -11.02 21.96
C ASP A 165 9.18 -11.78 20.78
N ILE A 166 8.23 -11.14 20.07
CA ILE A 166 7.45 -11.79 19.00
C ILE A 166 7.95 -11.46 17.59
N GLN A 167 8.75 -10.40 17.45
CA GLN A 167 9.31 -9.95 16.18
C GLN A 167 10.03 -11.09 15.43
N PRO A 168 10.86 -11.95 16.06
CA PRO A 168 11.54 -13.07 15.39
C PRO A 168 10.60 -14.13 14.79
N TYR A 169 9.35 -14.18 15.22
CA TYR A 169 8.36 -15.17 14.77
C TYR A 169 7.56 -14.69 13.55
N SER A 170 7.74 -13.43 13.14
CA SER A 170 7.18 -12.91 11.90
C SER A 170 8.08 -13.26 10.70
N ARG A 171 7.49 -13.39 9.51
CA ARG A 171 8.13 -13.88 8.26
C ARG A 171 9.47 -13.21 7.93
N ASN A 172 9.68 -11.95 8.32
CA ASN A 172 10.90 -11.18 8.04
C ASN A 172 11.49 -10.49 9.30
N ASN A 173 11.29 -11.08 10.49
CA ASN A 173 11.63 -10.43 11.75
C ASN A 173 11.08 -8.99 11.86
N THR A 174 9.89 -8.75 11.30
CA THR A 174 9.26 -7.43 11.24
C THR A 174 7.77 -7.62 11.39
N LEU A 175 7.16 -6.95 12.37
CA LEU A 175 5.71 -7.01 12.56
C LEU A 175 4.97 -6.27 11.43
N PRO A 176 3.80 -6.76 11.02
CA PRO A 176 3.01 -6.08 9.99
C PRO A 176 2.55 -4.70 10.48
N VAL A 177 2.35 -3.79 9.53
CA VAL A 177 1.83 -2.44 9.79
C VAL A 177 0.37 -2.36 9.36
N CYS A 178 -0.44 -1.58 10.07
CA CYS A 178 -1.81 -1.33 9.67
C CYS A 178 -1.85 -0.54 8.34
N PRO A 179 -2.61 -0.98 7.32
CA PRO A 179 -2.69 -0.28 6.04
C PRO A 179 -3.32 1.12 6.15
N LEU A 180 -4.04 1.40 7.25
CA LEU A 180 -4.63 2.70 7.56
C LEU A 180 -3.78 3.53 8.56
N GLY A 181 -2.55 3.11 8.85
CA GLY A 181 -1.66 3.84 9.78
C GLY A 181 -1.98 3.66 11.26
N GLY A 182 -2.86 2.70 11.60
CA GLY A 182 -3.15 2.33 12.98
C GLY A 182 -1.97 1.69 13.72
N VAL A 183 -2.06 1.73 15.05
CA VAL A 183 -1.10 1.10 15.98
C VAL A 183 -1.71 -0.18 16.55
N TYR A 184 -0.92 -1.25 16.55
CA TYR A 184 -1.30 -2.52 17.18
C TYR A 184 -0.92 -2.54 18.65
N THR A 185 -1.85 -2.96 19.50
CA THR A 185 -1.61 -3.28 20.91
C THR A 185 -1.55 -4.80 21.04
N LEU A 186 -0.42 -5.31 21.53
CA LEU A 186 -0.20 -6.76 21.58
C LEU A 186 -1.09 -7.44 22.62
N ASN A 187 -1.34 -6.80 23.75
CA ASN A 187 -1.95 -7.39 24.95
C ASN A 187 -1.17 -8.61 25.48
N ALA A 188 -1.54 -9.07 26.68
CA ALA A 188 -0.92 -10.24 27.30
C ALA A 188 -1.16 -11.52 26.51
N VAL A 189 -0.39 -12.58 26.79
CA VAL A 189 -0.64 -13.93 26.26
C VAL A 189 -2.07 -14.37 26.60
N GLY A 190 -2.80 -14.90 25.63
CA GLY A 190 -4.20 -15.31 25.79
C GLY A 190 -5.24 -14.19 25.71
N THR A 191 -4.82 -12.93 25.47
CA THR A 191 -5.73 -11.83 25.12
C THR A 191 -5.47 -11.38 23.69
N ALA A 192 -6.49 -11.35 22.84
CA ALA A 192 -6.32 -10.99 21.42
C ALA A 192 -5.65 -9.62 21.25
N PRO A 193 -4.73 -9.45 20.28
CA PRO A 193 -4.19 -8.14 19.95
C PRO A 193 -5.28 -7.23 19.36
N THR A 194 -5.13 -5.92 19.53
CA THR A 194 -6.11 -4.93 19.04
C THR A 194 -5.46 -3.90 18.13
N CYS A 195 -6.25 -3.32 17.23
CA CYS A 195 -5.87 -2.14 16.46
C CYS A 195 -6.67 -0.93 16.98
N ASN A 196 -6.05 0.25 17.02
CA ASN A 196 -6.74 1.49 17.43
C ASN A 196 -7.69 2.06 16.35
N VAL A 197 -7.68 1.52 15.13
CA VAL A 197 -8.59 1.92 14.05
C VAL A 197 -9.96 1.26 14.27
N SER A 198 -11.01 2.06 14.23
CA SER A 198 -12.38 1.61 14.47
C SER A 198 -12.81 0.55 13.43
N GLY A 199 -13.49 -0.51 13.90
CA GLY A 199 -13.94 -1.62 13.05
C GLY A 199 -12.88 -2.69 12.76
N HIS A 200 -11.62 -2.48 13.14
CA HIS A 200 -10.55 -3.48 13.02
C HIS A 200 -10.45 -4.35 14.26
N VAL A 201 -11.46 -5.19 14.48
CA VAL A 201 -11.53 -6.09 15.63
C VAL A 201 -11.41 -7.52 15.15
N LEU A 202 -10.55 -8.29 15.81
CA LEU A 202 -10.48 -9.71 15.58
C LEU A 202 -11.79 -10.36 16.12
N PRO A 203 -12.58 -11.04 15.29
CA PRO A 203 -13.79 -11.70 15.78
C PRO A 203 -13.39 -12.79 16.77
N GLN A 204 -14.02 -12.76 17.96
CA GLN A 204 -13.87 -13.78 18.99
C GLN A 204 -14.32 -15.12 18.39
N GLN A 205 -13.43 -16.12 18.40
CA GLN A 205 -13.76 -17.50 18.02
C GLN A 205 -14.38 -18.23 19.21
#